data_AF-X1RRY3-F1
#
_entry.id   AF-X1RRY3-F1
#
_cell.length_a   1.000
_cell.length_b   1.000
_cell.length_c   1.000
_cell.angle_alpha   90.00
_cell.angle_beta   90.00
_cell.angle_gamma   90.00
#
_symmetry.space_group_name_H-M   'P 1'
#
loop_
_entity.id
_entity.type
_entity.pdbx_description
1 polymer ?
#
loop_
_entity_poly.entity_id
_entity_poly.type
_entity_poly.pdbx_seq_one_letter_code
_entity_poly.pdbx_strand_id
1 'polypeptide(L)' 'VLKIKDVAEAVKEVSLRPGQVQKVAFTIIKEQPGVYDVNLEGLKGNFTVED' A
#
# COMPACT_ATOMS: atom_id res chain seq x y z
N VAL A 1 -5.23 1.81 -5.58
CA VAL A 1 -5.75 1.47 -4.24
C VAL A 1 -4.78 0.54 -3.54
N LEU A 2 -4.38 0.86 -2.31
CA LEU A 2 -3.56 -0.03 -1.49
C LEU A 2 -4.45 -0.99 -0.72
N LYS A 3 -4.21 -2.29 -0.90
CA LYS A 3 -4.95 -3.36 -0.21
C LYS A 3 -4.03 -4.15 0.72
N ILE A 4 -4.54 -4.50 1.89
CA ILE A 4 -3.91 -5.46 2.80
C ILE A 4 -4.90 -6.58 3.09
N LYS A 5 -4.48 -7.85 2.95
CA LYS A 5 -5.37 -9.01 3.10
C LYS A 5 -6.68 -8.86 2.29
N ASP A 6 -6.55 -8.38 1.05
CA ASP A 6 -7.64 -8.05 0.11
C ASP A 6 -8.62 -6.93 0.52
N VAL A 7 -8.44 -6.32 1.69
CA VAL A 7 -9.21 -5.16 2.15
C VAL A 7 -8.53 -3.87 1.68
N ALA A 8 -9.29 -2.93 1.13
CA ALA A 8 -8.77 -1.61 0.77
C ALA A 8 -8.46 -0.80 2.04
N GLU A 9 -7.18 -0.54 2.28
CA GLU A 9 -6.70 0.20 3.46
C GLU A 9 -6.52 1.68 3.17
N ALA A 10 -6.10 2.02 1.94
CA ALA A 10 -5.90 3.41 1.55
C ALA A 10 -6.12 3.62 0.05
N VAL A 11 -6.69 4.78 -0.29
CA VAL A 11 -6.85 5.25 -1.67
C VAL A 11 -6.18 6.61 -1.78
N LYS A 12 -5.42 6.81 -2.85
CA LYS A 12 -4.84 8.11 -3.18
C LYS A 12 -5.09 8.42 -4.64
N GLU A 13 -5.76 9.53 -4.88
CA GLU A 13 -5.95 10.07 -6.23
C GLU A 13 -4.75 10.92 -6.60
N VAL A 14 -4.23 10.72 -7.81
CA VAL A 14 -3.06 11.43 -8.32
C VAL A 14 -3.36 11.92 -9.73
N SER A 15 -3.26 13.23 -9.95
CA SER A 15 -3.38 13.83 -11.27
C SER A 15 -2.00 14.04 -11.88
N LEU A 16 -1.70 13.32 -12.95
CA LEU A 16 -0.44 13.43 -13.69
C LEU A 16 -0.64 14.22 -14.99
N ARG A 17 0.29 15.14 -15.27
CA ARG A 17 0.38 15.78 -16.59
C ARG A 17 1.19 14.90 -17.57
N PRO A 18 1.07 15.12 -18.88
CA PRO A 18 1.87 14.38 -19.87
C PRO A 18 3.37 14.45 -19.56
N GLY A 19 4.03 13.28 -19.51
CA GLY A 19 5.46 13.16 -19.22
C GLY A 19 5.85 13.30 -17.73
N GLN A 20 4.90 13.54 -16.83
CA GLN A 20 5.19 13.68 -15.40
C GLN A 20 5.33 12.31 -14.73
N VAL A 21 6.38 12.17 -13.91
CA VAL A 21 6.56 11.05 -12.99
C VAL A 21 6.33 11.54 -11.57
N GLN A 22 5.48 10.85 -10.80
CA GLN A 22 5.23 11.18 -9.41
C GLN A 22 5.49 9.96 -8.52
N LYS A 23 6.32 10.15 -7.50
CA LYS A 23 6.47 9.17 -6.43
C LYS A 23 5.30 9.30 -5.47
N VAL A 24 4.69 8.17 -5.14
CA VAL A 24 3.61 8.07 -4.16
C VAL A 24 4.09 7.21 -3.00
N ALA A 25 3.86 7.68 -1.78
CA ALA A 25 4.10 6.92 -0.56
C ALA A 25 2.78 6.76 0.20
N PHE A 26 2.60 5.59 0.79
CA PHE A 26 1.54 5.26 1.74
C PHE A 26 2.20 4.94 3.08
N THR A 27 1.68 5.50 4.16
CA THR A 27 2.11 5.18 5.53
C THR A 27 0.99 4.40 6.19
N ILE A 28 1.28 3.16 6.59
CA ILE A 28 0.34 2.30 7.32
C ILE A 28 0.99 1.89 8.63
N ILE A 29 0.21 1.96 9.72
CA ILE A 29 0.61 1.52 11.05
C ILE A 29 -0.24 0.29 11.39
N LYS A 30 0.42 -0.80 11.80
CA LYS A 30 -0.23 -2.02 12.29
C LYS A 30 0.32 -2.31 13.68
N GLU A 31 -0.57 -2.29 14.68
CA GLU A 31 -0.21 -2.48 16.09
C GLU A 31 -0.18 -3.96 16.50
N GLN A 32 -0.81 -4.83 15.73
CA GLN A 32 -0.86 -6.25 16.00
C GLN A 32 0.26 -6.97 15.25
N PRO A 33 1.04 -7.83 15.93
CA PRO A 33 1.98 -8.72 15.28
C PRO A 33 1.30 -9.61 14.25
N GLY A 34 2.06 -9.96 13.22
CA GLY A 34 1.61 -10.88 12.18
C GLY A 34 2.09 -10.51 10.80
N VAL A 35 1.73 -11.35 9.84
CA VAL A 35 2.05 -11.17 8.42
C VAL A 35 0.91 -10.41 7.74
N TYR A 36 1.30 -9.39 6.98
CA TYR A 36 0.39 -8.53 6.21
C TYR A 36 0.76 -8.58 4.74
N ASP A 37 -0.04 -9.30 3.96
CA ASP A 37 0.07 -9.33 2.51
C ASP A 37 -0.47 -8.03 1.92
N VAL A 38 0.34 -7.40 1.07
CA VAL A 38 0.07 -6.08 0.50
C VAL A 38 -0.02 -6.19 -1.01
N ASN A 39 -1.06 -5.58 -1.56
CA ASN A 39 -1.33 -5.54 -2.98
C ASN A 39 -1.59 -4.11 -3.41
N LEU A 40 -0.77 -3.61 -4.33
CA LEU A 40 -0.93 -2.31 -4.97
C LEU A 40 -1.04 -2.51 -6.48
N GLU A 41 -2.28 -2.50 -6.98
CA GLU A 41 -2.58 -2.65 -8.42
C GLU A 41 -1.88 -3.87 -9.08
N GLY A 42 -1.78 -4.98 -8.36
CA GLY A 42 -1.15 -6.22 -8.84
C GLY A 42 0.31 -6.40 -8.43
N LEU A 43 0.98 -5.36 -7.92
CA LEU A 43 2.27 -5.50 -7.25
C LEU A 43 2.05 -6.07 -5.85
N LYS A 44 2.58 -7.27 -5.62
CA LYS A 44 2.44 -8.01 -4.37
C LYS A 44 3.72 -7.96 -3.56
N GLY A 45 3.56 -7.78 -2.25
CA GLY A 45 4.62 -7.90 -1.26
C GLY A 45 4.02 -8.30 0.08
N ASN A 46 4.86 -8.52 1.08
CA ASN A 46 4.39 -8.73 2.45
C ASN A 46 5.33 -8.05 3.43
N PHE A 47 4.80 -7.78 4.61
CA PHE A 47 5.58 -7.32 5.76
C PHE A 47 5.20 -8.17 6.97
N THR A 48 6.19 -8.49 7.80
CA THR A 48 5.98 -9.11 9.11
C THR A 48 6.11 -8.04 10.19
N VAL A 49 5.10 -7.91 11.03
CA VAL A 49 5.16 -7.10 12.25
C VAL A 49 5.45 -8.06 13.40
N GLU A 50 6.53 -7.80 14.12
CA GLU A 50 6.97 -8.56 15.30
C GLU A 50 6.75 -7.70 16.56
N ASP A 51 6.62 -8.36 17.71
CA ASP A 51 6.51 -7.74 19.05
C ASP A 51 7.87 -7.18 19.54
#